data_AF-A0A2J8WV50-F1
#
_entry.id   AF-A0A2J8WV50-F1
#
_cell.length_a   1.000
_cell.length_b   1.000
_cell.length_c   1.000
_cell.angle_alpha   90.00
_cell.angle_beta   90.00
_cell.angle_gamma   90.00
#
_symmetry.space_group_name_H-M   'P 1'
#
loop_
_entity.id
_entity.type
_entity.pdbx_description
1 polymer ?
#
loop_
_entity_poly.entity_id
_entity_poly.type
_entity_poly.pdbx_seq_one_letter_code
_entity_poly.pdbx_strand_id
1 'polypeptide(L)'
;MLYQISEEVSRSELRCFKFLLQEEISKCKLDDDMNLLDIFIEMEKRVILGKGKLDILKRVCAQINKSLLKIINDYEEFSRGEELCGVMTISDSPREQDSESQTLDKVYQMKSKPRGYCLIINNHNFAKAREKVPKLHSIRDRNGTHLDA
;
A
#
# COMPACT_ATOMS: atom_id res chain seq x y z
N MET A 1 4.54 -0.82 -4.23
CA MET A 1 5.38 -1.65 -5.13
C MET A 1 4.66 -1.95 -6.44
N LEU A 2 3.57 -2.73 -6.47
CA LEU A 2 2.92 -3.15 -7.74
C LEU A 2 2.53 -1.99 -8.67
N TYR A 3 2.00 -0.90 -8.12
CA TYR A 3 1.70 0.30 -8.91
C TYR A 3 2.94 0.91 -9.59
N GLN A 4 4.09 0.92 -8.91
CA GLN A 4 5.33 1.44 -9.50
C GLN A 4 5.81 0.54 -10.63
N ILE A 5 5.67 -0.78 -10.50
CA ILE A 5 5.96 -1.72 -11.58
C ILE A 5 5.05 -1.45 -12.80
N SER A 6 3.77 -1.12 -12.59
CA SER A 6 2.88 -0.80 -13.72
C SER A 6 3.21 0.50 -14.44
N GLU A 7 3.83 1.48 -13.77
CA GLU A 7 4.26 2.72 -14.41
C GLU A 7 5.54 2.53 -15.25
N GLU A 8 6.43 1.65 -14.81
CA GLU A 8 7.72 1.38 -15.48
C GLU A 8 7.61 0.41 -16.66
N VAL A 9 6.49 -0.32 -16.78
CA VAL A 9 6.27 -1.31 -17.84
C VAL A 9 5.67 -0.63 -19.08
N SER A 10 6.40 -0.72 -20.19
CA SER A 10 5.91 -0.29 -21.51
C SER A 10 4.86 -1.25 -22.10
N ARG A 11 4.13 -0.80 -23.13
CA ARG A 11 3.12 -1.64 -23.81
C ARG A 11 3.69 -2.92 -24.42
N SER A 12 4.93 -2.90 -24.91
CA SER A 12 5.61 -4.08 -25.44
C SER A 12 6.01 -5.06 -24.34
N GLU A 13 6.53 -4.53 -23.22
CA GLU A 13 6.87 -5.34 -22.05
C GLU A 13 5.62 -5.95 -21.42
N LEU A 14 4.48 -5.23 -21.42
CA LEU A 14 3.19 -5.76 -20.99
C LEU A 14 2.74 -6.98 -21.82
N ARG A 15 2.98 -6.97 -23.14
CA ARG A 15 2.70 -8.14 -23.99
C ARG A 15 3.58 -9.33 -23.62
N CYS A 16 4.87 -9.08 -23.39
CA CYS A 16 5.78 -10.11 -22.89
C CYS A 16 5.32 -10.62 -21.51
N PHE A 17 4.89 -9.73 -20.62
CA PHE A 17 4.36 -10.07 -19.31
C PHE A 17 3.13 -10.99 -19.39
N LYS A 18 2.17 -10.63 -20.25
CA LYS A 18 0.99 -11.48 -20.54
C LYS A 18 1.44 -12.85 -21.05
N PHE A 19 2.36 -12.90 -22.01
CA PHE A 19 2.84 -14.14 -22.60
C PHE A 19 3.52 -15.05 -21.56
N LEU A 20 4.43 -14.51 -20.75
CA LEU A 20 5.13 -15.26 -19.71
C LEU A 20 4.17 -15.78 -18.63
N LEU A 21 3.15 -15.00 -18.31
CA LEU A 21 2.11 -15.44 -17.38
C LEU A 21 1.14 -16.45 -17.98
N GLN A 22 1.10 -16.68 -19.30
CA GLN A 22 0.23 -17.74 -19.86
C GLN A 22 0.63 -19.14 -19.41
N GLU A 23 1.88 -19.34 -19.00
CA GLU A 23 2.37 -20.61 -18.46
C GLU A 23 1.83 -20.86 -17.04
N GLU A 24 1.68 -19.80 -16.26
CA GLU A 24 1.24 -19.85 -14.84
C GLU A 24 -0.28 -19.59 -14.69
N ILE A 25 -0.88 -18.90 -15.66
CA ILE A 25 -2.26 -18.42 -15.67
C ILE A 25 -2.92 -18.90 -16.97
N SER A 26 -4.00 -19.67 -16.84
CA SER A 26 -4.82 -20.14 -17.96
C SER A 26 -5.17 -19.01 -18.96
N LYS A 27 -4.84 -19.21 -20.24
CA LYS A 27 -4.99 -18.24 -21.35
C LYS A 27 -6.35 -17.53 -21.44
N CYS A 28 -7.43 -18.17 -20.99
CA CYS A 28 -8.79 -17.63 -21.08
C CYS A 28 -9.07 -16.36 -20.25
N LYS A 29 -8.14 -15.93 -19.38
CA LYS A 29 -8.37 -14.78 -18.50
C LYS A 29 -7.47 -13.58 -18.75
N LEU A 30 -6.47 -13.70 -19.62
CA LEU A 30 -5.60 -12.59 -19.98
C LEU A 30 -6.11 -11.99 -21.28
N ASP A 31 -7.14 -11.15 -21.15
CA ASP A 31 -7.70 -10.44 -22.30
C ASP A 31 -6.76 -9.33 -22.78
N ASP A 32 -6.84 -8.97 -24.06
CA ASP A 32 -5.96 -7.96 -24.67
C ASP A 32 -6.17 -6.57 -24.04
N ASP A 33 -7.38 -6.31 -23.52
CA ASP A 33 -7.77 -5.04 -22.90
C ASP A 33 -7.28 -4.88 -21.45
N MET A 34 -6.78 -5.95 -20.81
CA MET A 34 -6.32 -5.86 -19.42
C MET A 34 -5.04 -5.05 -19.26
N ASN A 35 -5.04 -4.13 -18.29
CA ASN A 35 -3.86 -3.42 -17.81
C ASN A 35 -3.03 -4.32 -16.87
N LEU A 36 -1.76 -3.96 -16.63
CA LEU A 36 -0.88 -4.69 -15.72
C LEU A 36 -1.46 -4.81 -14.29
N LEU A 37 -2.16 -3.78 -13.83
CA LEU A 37 -2.83 -3.81 -12.53
C LEU A 37 -3.97 -4.84 -12.48
N ASP A 38 -4.75 -4.96 -13.55
CA ASP A 38 -5.81 -5.97 -13.64
C ASP A 38 -5.22 -7.38 -13.61
N ILE A 39 -4.05 -7.56 -14.26
CA ILE A 39 -3.29 -8.81 -14.20
C ILE A 39 -2.83 -9.10 -12.78
N PHE A 40 -2.30 -8.12 -12.04
CA PHE A 40 -1.92 -8.32 -10.63
C PHE A 40 -3.11 -8.70 -9.76
N ILE A 41 -4.28 -8.08 -9.96
CA ILE A 41 -5.51 -8.45 -9.26
C ILE A 41 -5.88 -9.91 -9.56
N GLU A 42 -5.79 -10.34 -10.82
CA GLU A 42 -6.09 -11.72 -11.19
C GLU A 42 -5.06 -12.72 -10.62
N MET A 43 -3.78 -12.31 -10.51
CA MET A 43 -2.74 -13.07 -9.82
C MET A 43 -3.02 -13.22 -8.31
N GLU A 44 -3.48 -12.16 -7.66
CA GLU A 44 -3.86 -12.20 -6.23
C GLU A 44 -5.09 -13.10 -6.01
N LYS A 45 -6.11 -13.02 -6.87
CA LYS A 45 -7.29 -13.90 -6.82
C LYS A 45 -6.92 -15.39 -6.93
N ARG A 46 -5.85 -15.70 -7.66
CA ARG A 46 -5.33 -17.07 -7.82
C ARG A 46 -4.35 -17.47 -6.72
N VAL A 47 -4.07 -16.60 -5.76
CA VAL A 47 -3.17 -16.86 -4.62
C VAL A 47 -1.72 -17.13 -5.06
N ILE A 48 -1.37 -16.68 -6.27
CA ILE A 48 0.00 -16.75 -6.82
C ILE A 48 0.79 -15.45 -6.60
N LEU A 49 0.10 -14.39 -6.17
CA LEU A 49 0.68 -13.11 -5.78
C LEU A 49 0.14 -12.68 -4.41
N GLY A 50 1.03 -12.18 -3.55
CA GLY A 50 0.66 -11.63 -2.24
C GLY A 50 1.89 -11.14 -1.46
N LYS A 51 1.69 -10.61 -0.24
CA LYS A 51 2.76 -9.98 0.56
C LYS A 51 4.01 -10.86 0.76
N GLY A 52 3.83 -12.16 0.96
CA GLY A 52 4.93 -13.14 1.10
C GLY A 52 5.12 -14.06 -0.11
N LYS A 53 4.39 -13.83 -1.20
CA LYS A 53 4.39 -14.67 -2.40
C LYS A 53 4.69 -13.81 -3.62
N LEU A 54 5.98 -13.62 -3.88
CA LEU A 54 6.48 -12.78 -4.97
C LEU A 54 7.33 -13.57 -5.98
N ASP A 55 7.49 -14.89 -5.81
CA ASP A 55 8.44 -15.69 -6.60
C ASP A 55 8.11 -15.70 -8.10
N ILE A 56 6.82 -15.88 -8.42
CA ILE A 56 6.33 -15.86 -9.81
C ILE A 56 6.51 -14.47 -10.41
N LEU A 57 6.14 -13.42 -9.66
CA LEU A 57 6.31 -12.04 -10.11
C LEU A 57 7.78 -11.71 -10.36
N LYS A 58 8.69 -12.10 -9.46
CA LYS A 58 10.15 -11.92 -9.63
C LYS A 58 10.67 -12.64 -10.87
N ARG A 59 10.26 -13.89 -11.09
CA ARG A 59 10.67 -14.67 -12.26
C ARG A 59 10.27 -13.97 -13.55
N VAL A 60 9.02 -13.53 -13.65
CA VAL A 60 8.49 -12.84 -14.83
C VAL A 60 9.18 -11.49 -15.03
N CYS A 61 9.30 -10.68 -13.97
CA CYS A 61 9.97 -9.38 -14.03
C CYS A 61 11.45 -9.52 -14.41
N ALA A 62 12.16 -10.54 -13.93
CA ALA A 62 13.57 -10.79 -14.28
C ALA A 62 13.77 -11.08 -15.77
N GLN A 63 12.79 -11.68 -16.44
CA GLN A 63 12.86 -11.97 -17.88
C GLN A 63 12.54 -10.75 -18.75
N ILE A 64 11.77 -9.80 -18.23
CA ILE A 64 11.36 -8.61 -18.98
C ILE A 64 12.40 -7.51 -18.80
N ASN A 65 12.66 -7.11 -17.55
CA ASN A 65 13.53 -5.97 -17.27
C ASN A 65 14.11 -6.04 -15.85
N LYS A 66 15.44 -5.90 -15.76
CA LYS A 66 16.18 -5.91 -14.49
C LYS A 66 15.77 -4.76 -13.55
N SER A 67 15.29 -3.64 -14.08
CA SER A 67 14.80 -2.52 -13.25
C SER A 67 13.57 -2.91 -12.43
N LEU A 68 12.65 -3.69 -13.01
CA LEU A 68 11.45 -4.17 -12.34
C LEU A 68 11.80 -5.12 -11.19
N LEU A 69 12.80 -5.98 -11.41
CA LEU A 69 13.31 -6.88 -10.37
C LEU A 69 13.89 -6.09 -9.19
N LYS A 70 14.58 -4.97 -9.45
CA LYS A 70 15.11 -4.10 -8.39
C LYS A 70 13.98 -3.53 -7.52
N ILE A 71 12.89 -3.05 -8.12
CA ILE A 71 11.73 -2.52 -7.38
C ILE A 71 11.14 -3.56 -6.42
N ILE A 72 11.11 -4.84 -6.84
CA ILE A 72 10.60 -5.93 -6.00
C ILE A 72 11.58 -6.26 -4.86
N ASN A 73 12.88 -6.32 -5.16
CA ASN A 73 13.90 -6.62 -4.15
C ASN A 73 13.99 -5.51 -3.10
N ASP A 74 13.97 -4.25 -3.51
CA ASP A 74 13.97 -3.10 -2.61
C ASP A 74 12.78 -3.20 -1.64
N TYR A 75 11.56 -3.49 -2.16
CA TYR A 75 10.37 -3.68 -1.33
C TYR A 75 10.51 -4.83 -0.32
N GLU A 76 11.07 -5.96 -0.74
CA GLU A 76 11.26 -7.12 0.14
C GLU A 76 12.31 -6.85 1.22
N GLU A 77 13.39 -6.15 0.89
CA GLU A 77 14.42 -5.74 1.85
C GLU A 77 13.86 -4.77 2.89
N PHE A 78 13.09 -3.76 2.47
CA PHE A 78 12.37 -2.86 3.39
C PHE A 78 11.36 -3.62 4.26
N SER A 79 10.63 -4.58 3.69
CA SER A 79 9.67 -5.38 4.45
C SER A 79 10.32 -6.35 5.44
N ARG A 80 11.55 -6.81 5.19
CA ARG A 80 12.33 -7.65 6.13
C ARG A 80 12.98 -6.80 7.23
N GLY A 81 13.39 -5.57 6.90
CA GLY A 81 13.94 -4.61 7.87
C GLY A 81 12.95 -4.19 8.97
N GLU A 82 11.64 -4.21 8.69
CA GLU A 82 10.61 -3.96 9.70
C GLU A 82 10.48 -5.12 10.72
N GLU A 83 10.80 -6.36 10.35
CA GLU A 83 10.86 -7.50 11.28
C GLU A 83 12.18 -7.56 12.08
N LEU A 84 13.28 -7.02 11.54
CA LEU A 84 14.60 -7.04 12.18
C LEU A 84 14.97 -5.76 12.95
N CYS A 85 14.04 -4.84 13.20
CA CYS A 85 14.32 -3.79 14.20
C CYS A 85 14.29 -4.34 15.65
N GLY A 86 14.04 -5.66 15.82
CA GLY A 86 14.14 -6.39 17.08
C GLY A 86 15.48 -7.05 17.38
N VAL A 87 16.43 -7.14 16.42
CA VAL A 87 17.73 -7.80 16.66
C VAL A 87 18.88 -7.03 15.97
N MET A 88 19.42 -6.09 16.73
CA MET A 88 20.84 -5.69 16.85
C MET A 88 21.75 -5.75 15.61
N THR A 89 22.18 -4.59 15.13
CA THR A 89 23.57 -4.40 14.68
C THR A 89 24.14 -3.15 15.34
N ILE A 90 24.92 -3.40 16.40
CA ILE A 90 25.87 -2.49 17.01
C ILE A 90 26.95 -2.21 15.96
N SER A 91 27.16 -0.95 15.60
CA SER A 91 28.41 -0.51 15.01
C SER A 91 28.84 0.78 15.70
N ASP A 92 30.01 0.70 16.32
CA ASP A 92 30.56 1.62 17.31
C ASP A 92 30.69 3.06 16.84
N SER A 93 30.16 3.97 17.66
CA SER A 93 30.69 5.33 17.82
C SER A 93 30.41 5.79 19.26
N PRO A 94 31.43 6.22 20.02
CA PRO A 94 31.23 6.65 21.39
C PRO A 94 30.85 8.13 21.42
N ARG A 95 29.63 8.46 21.82
CA ARG A 95 29.41 9.59 22.74
C ARG A 95 27.98 9.73 23.27
N GLU A 96 27.97 9.64 24.60
CA GLU A 96 27.13 10.31 25.59
C GLU A 96 25.68 9.84 25.71
N GLN A 97 25.47 9.17 26.84
CA GLN A 97 24.19 8.90 27.47
C GLN A 97 23.47 10.22 27.74
N ASP A 98 22.24 10.33 27.27
CA ASP A 98 21.17 10.80 28.13
C ASP A 98 20.04 9.78 28.07
N SER A 99 19.92 9.04 29.17
CA SER A 99 18.84 8.10 29.41
C SER A 99 17.65 8.86 29.95
N GLU A 100 16.72 9.24 29.07
CA GLU A 100 15.34 9.53 29.49
C GLU A 100 14.35 8.78 28.60
N SER A 101 13.66 7.85 29.23
CA SER A 101 12.30 7.43 28.87
C SER A 101 12.13 6.71 27.53
N GLN A 102 12.49 5.43 27.55
CA GLN A 102 11.76 4.42 26.78
C GLN A 102 10.26 4.57 27.08
N THR A 103 9.46 4.92 26.06
CA THR A 103 7.96 4.91 25.96
C THR A 103 7.30 6.24 25.54
N LEU A 104 7.89 7.05 24.66
CA LEU A 104 7.16 8.12 23.98
C LEU A 104 7.19 7.90 22.47
N ASP A 105 6.09 7.30 22.00
CA ASP A 105 5.49 7.53 20.69
C ASP A 105 6.34 7.22 19.45
N LYS A 106 6.28 5.95 19.02
CA LYS A 106 6.22 5.64 17.57
C LYS A 106 4.87 6.13 17.00
N VAL A 107 4.49 7.37 17.25
CA VAL A 107 3.34 8.01 16.61
C VAL A 107 3.70 8.18 15.14
N TYR A 108 2.94 7.52 14.28
CA TYR A 108 3.08 7.65 12.84
C TYR A 108 2.92 9.13 12.45
N GLN A 109 4.04 9.79 12.12
CA GLN A 109 4.00 11.17 11.68
C GLN A 109 3.35 11.24 10.30
N MET A 110 2.12 11.76 10.24
CA MET A 110 1.40 12.03 8.99
C MET A 110 1.99 13.24 8.25
N LYS A 111 3.25 13.12 7.81
CA LYS A 111 3.96 14.10 6.96
C LYS A 111 3.66 13.93 5.47
N SER A 112 3.01 12.83 5.09
CA SER A 112 2.67 12.54 3.70
C SER A 112 1.56 13.45 3.19
N LYS A 113 1.62 13.85 1.91
CA LYS A 113 0.55 14.60 1.25
C LYS A 113 -0.77 13.80 1.34
N PRO A 114 -1.86 14.35 1.92
CA PRO A 114 -3.12 13.64 2.06
C PRO A 114 -3.68 13.32 0.66
N ARG A 115 -4.11 12.08 0.48
CA ARG A 115 -4.71 11.57 -0.77
C ARG A 115 -5.94 10.74 -0.42
N GLY A 116 -6.96 10.81 -1.27
CA GLY A 116 -8.23 10.12 -1.07
C GLY A 116 -9.27 10.96 -0.32
N TYR A 117 -10.47 10.38 -0.15
CA TYR A 117 -11.58 10.98 0.58
C TYR A 117 -11.69 10.35 1.97
N CYS A 118 -11.85 11.18 3.00
CA CYS A 118 -12.14 10.72 4.36
C CYS A 118 -13.64 10.87 4.63
N LEU A 119 -14.32 9.77 4.88
CA LEU A 119 -15.71 9.77 5.34
C LEU A 119 -15.72 9.62 6.86
N ILE A 120 -16.16 10.66 7.56
CA ILE A 120 -16.35 10.63 9.01
C ILE A 120 -17.83 10.40 9.28
N ILE A 121 -18.17 9.20 9.75
CA ILE A 121 -19.50 8.87 10.25
C ILE A 121 -19.47 9.06 11.76
N ASN A 122 -20.13 10.10 12.24
CA ASN A 122 -20.16 10.42 13.65
C ASN A 122 -21.58 10.22 14.18
N ASN A 123 -21.82 9.09 14.85
CA ASN A 123 -23.11 8.72 15.42
C ASN A 123 -23.37 9.38 16.79
N HIS A 124 -22.83 10.59 17.00
CA HIS A 124 -22.97 11.34 18.25
C HIS A 124 -23.68 12.67 18.02
N ASN A 125 -24.56 13.05 18.95
CA ASN A 125 -25.29 14.32 18.87
C ASN A 125 -24.50 15.45 19.56
N PHE A 126 -24.12 16.47 18.79
CA PHE A 126 -23.33 17.60 19.27
C PHE A 126 -24.16 18.84 19.63
N ALA A 127 -25.50 18.77 19.68
CA ALA A 127 -26.35 19.93 19.96
C ALA A 127 -25.91 20.71 21.21
N LYS A 128 -25.69 20.01 22.33
CA LYS A 128 -25.20 20.60 23.59
C LYS A 128 -23.78 21.17 23.51
N ALA A 129 -22.93 20.60 22.66
CA ALA A 129 -21.57 21.11 22.45
C ALA A 129 -21.57 22.37 21.58
N ARG A 130 -22.46 22.45 20.58
CA ARG A 130 -22.63 23.63 19.71
C ARG A 130 -23.13 24.84 20.48
N GLU A 131 -23.95 24.65 21.52
CA GLU A 131 -24.42 25.74 22.38
C GLU A 131 -23.28 26.55 23.01
N LYS A 132 -22.14 25.91 23.29
CA LYS A 132 -21.00 26.53 23.96
C LYS A 132 -20.06 27.28 23.01
N VAL A 133 -20.26 27.16 21.69
CA VAL A 133 -19.35 27.72 20.69
C VAL A 133 -20.15 28.52 19.66
N PRO A 134 -20.15 29.87 19.73
CA PRO A 134 -20.98 30.73 18.88
C PRO A 134 -20.86 30.48 17.37
N LYS A 135 -19.66 30.12 16.91
CA LYS A 135 -19.37 29.84 15.49
C LYS A 135 -20.01 28.55 14.96
N LEU A 136 -20.45 27.65 15.84
CA LEU A 136 -21.02 26.36 15.48
C LEU A 136 -22.55 26.32 15.53
N HIS A 137 -23.23 27.40 15.97
CA HIS A 137 -24.70 27.45 16.01
C HIS A 137 -25.34 27.32 14.63
N SER A 138 -24.65 27.75 13.56
CA SER A 138 -25.14 27.66 12.18
C SER A 138 -25.03 26.27 11.56
N ILE A 139 -24.28 25.36 12.18
CA ILE A 139 -24.10 23.99 11.70
C ILE A 139 -25.34 23.17 12.06
N ARG A 140 -26.07 22.76 11.02
CA ARG A 140 -27.25 21.90 11.15
C ARG A 140 -26.84 20.44 11.18
N ASP A 141 -27.63 19.63 11.88
CA ASP A 141 -27.51 18.18 11.79
C ASP A 141 -27.94 17.70 10.40
N ARG A 142 -27.16 16.79 9.82
CA ARG A 142 -27.51 16.11 8.57
C ARG A 142 -28.20 14.80 8.93
N ASN A 143 -29.52 14.75 8.78
CA ASN A 143 -30.25 13.50 8.90
C ASN A 143 -29.83 12.61 7.72
N GLY A 144 -29.36 11.39 8.02
CA GLY A 144 -28.99 10.42 7.00
C GLY A 144 -30.17 10.07 6.09
N THR A 145 -29.89 9.59 4.89
CA THR A 145 -30.90 9.10 3.96
C THR A 145 -31.21 7.63 4.28
N HIS A 146 -32.48 7.26 4.43
CA HIS A 146 -32.93 5.87 4.65
C HIS A 146 -32.83 4.96 3.41
N LEU A 147 -32.16 5.41 2.36
CA LEU A 147 -31.94 4.62 1.15
C LEU A 147 -30.57 3.96 1.28
N ASP A 148 -30.57 2.68 1.65
CA ASP A 148 -29.41 1.83 1.50
C ASP A 148 -29.12 1.66 0.00
N ALA A 149 -27.88 1.94 -0.40
CA ALA A 149 -27.37 1.78 -1.76
C ALA A 149 -26.84 0.36 -2.00
#